data_AF-A0A0B6YP89-F1
#
_entry.id   AF-A0A0B6YP89-F1
#
_cell.length_a   1.000
_cell.length_b   1.000
_cell.length_c   1.000
_cell.angle_alpha   90.00
_cell.angle_beta   90.00
_cell.angle_gamma   90.00
#
_symmetry.space_group_name_H-M   'P 1'
#
loop_
_entity.id
_entity.type
_entity.pdbx_description
1 polymer ?
#
loop_
_entity_poly.entity_id
_entity_poly.type
_entity_poly.pdbx_seq_one_letter_code
_entity_poly.pdbx_strand_id
1 'polypeptide(L)'
;MTTVFPLAVRFGMLYFVLVHGFDTVAQVTDICFQYDTNGCSVPFDLPFFFKTLFTPSCNRHDVCYSCGVDYNISKDHCDKAFQGDTSAACRSHYLNSPPTVGQTTSSHHQQIMSHRKTVLYLINKHYEKFQSVLSRSMVKYIELFQTMELDRFIIQYQDHVIVNWVQILANLLSQHNHMAYPTQQNKVLTNFFQDIIQPKRTVPCIDIKHKTRSKNSIDFLKFEQNVLSILEKIPAAIFKTKLNQLKNMLLQGDNSETKYCEKIRNDVDSSTMCAKFQERITCNEIKLLVCLFFSDVYYLAVELFGYSSYHNEAEFYCNESFVHKCLPAF
;
A
#
# COMPACT_ATOMS: atom_id res chain seq x y z
N MET A 1 21.68 13.98 62.94
CA MET A 1 21.63 12.90 61.93
C MET A 1 21.17 13.52 60.62
N THR A 2 22.14 13.80 59.77
CA THR A 2 22.03 14.49 58.48
C THR A 2 21.93 13.44 57.38
N THR A 3 20.78 13.34 56.71
CA THR A 3 20.65 12.55 55.49
C THR A 3 20.72 13.47 54.28
N VAL A 4 21.86 13.39 53.62
CA VAL A 4 22.18 13.99 52.33
C VAL A 4 21.49 13.16 51.26
N PHE A 5 20.54 13.73 50.52
CA PHE A 5 20.02 13.16 49.28
C PHE A 5 20.67 13.89 48.09
N PRO A 6 21.29 13.19 47.13
CA PRO A 6 22.03 13.83 46.06
C PRO A 6 21.09 14.42 44.99
N LEU A 7 21.28 15.73 44.74
CA LEU A 7 20.96 16.39 43.48
C LEU A 7 21.74 15.72 42.34
N ALA A 8 21.07 14.90 41.52
CA ALA A 8 21.66 14.42 40.26
C ALA A 8 20.62 13.94 39.23
N VAL A 9 19.52 14.68 39.00
CA VAL A 9 18.72 14.51 37.75
C VAL A 9 18.05 15.84 37.37
N ARG A 10 18.85 16.84 36.97
CA ARG A 10 18.33 18.08 36.34
C ARG A 10 19.34 18.63 35.33
N PHE A 11 19.76 17.85 34.34
CA PHE A 11 20.44 18.37 33.14
C PHE A 11 20.29 17.37 31.97
N GLY A 12 19.05 17.15 31.55
CA GLY A 12 18.72 16.26 30.42
C GLY A 12 17.46 16.67 29.67
N MET A 13 17.09 17.95 29.73
CA MET A 13 15.83 18.46 29.16
C MET A 13 16.04 19.71 28.29
N LEU A 14 17.25 19.89 27.73
CA LEU A 14 17.56 21.04 26.88
C LEU A 14 18.52 20.75 25.70
N TYR A 15 18.71 19.48 25.32
CA TYR A 15 19.60 19.11 24.19
C TYR A 15 18.90 18.29 23.09
N PHE A 16 17.58 18.11 23.18
CA PHE A 16 16.78 17.38 22.16
C PHE A 16 16.02 18.31 21.19
N VAL A 17 16.24 19.63 21.28
CA VAL A 17 15.44 20.64 20.55
C VAL A 17 16.17 21.25 19.34
N LEU A 18 17.43 20.86 19.04
CA LEU A 18 18.22 21.54 17.99
C LEU A 18 18.71 20.65 16.82
N VAL A 19 18.26 19.40 16.69
CA VAL A 19 18.68 18.52 15.55
C VAL A 19 17.51 17.92 14.76
N HIS A 20 16.27 18.21 15.12
CA HIS A 20 15.15 18.00 14.21
C HIS A 20 14.79 19.35 13.62
N GLY A 21 15.32 19.62 12.43
CA GLY A 21 14.71 20.59 11.52
C GLY A 21 13.26 20.16 11.36
N PHE A 22 12.37 20.80 12.12
CA PHE A 22 10.95 20.76 11.85
C PHE A 22 10.79 21.38 10.47
N ASP A 23 10.63 20.53 9.47
CA ASP A 23 9.92 20.93 8.27
C ASP A 23 8.51 21.34 8.73
N THR A 24 8.34 22.62 9.07
CA THR A 24 7.02 23.23 9.24
C THR A 24 6.40 23.38 7.86
N VAL A 25 6.18 22.26 7.17
CA VAL A 25 5.14 22.18 6.17
C VAL A 25 3.88 22.44 6.96
N ALA A 26 3.27 23.61 6.76
CA ALA A 26 1.92 23.86 7.20
C ALA A 26 1.07 22.72 6.61
N GLN A 27 0.81 21.69 7.41
CA GLN A 27 -0.13 20.66 7.05
C GLN A 27 -1.43 21.42 6.86
N VAL A 28 -1.88 21.53 5.61
CA VAL A 28 -3.24 21.93 5.32
C VAL A 28 -4.09 20.92 6.07
N THR A 29 -4.60 21.34 7.23
CA THR A 29 -5.45 20.50 8.05
C THR A 29 -6.65 20.19 7.19
N ASP A 30 -6.85 18.91 6.84
CA ASP A 30 -8.02 18.48 6.10
C ASP A 30 -9.25 19.03 6.81
N ILE A 31 -10.21 19.59 6.07
CA ILE A 31 -11.43 20.17 6.65
C ILE A 31 -12.23 19.12 7.45
N CYS A 32 -11.98 17.85 7.16
CA CYS A 32 -12.55 16.70 7.83
C CYS A 32 -11.83 16.31 9.12
N PHE A 33 -10.72 16.97 9.48
CA PHE A 33 -10.08 16.82 10.79
C PHE A 33 -10.82 17.66 11.84
N GLN A 34 -12.09 17.34 12.05
CA GLN A 34 -12.99 17.98 13.00
C GLN A 34 -13.89 16.93 13.61
N TYR A 35 -14.27 17.10 14.88
CA TYR A 35 -15.23 16.29 15.64
C TYR A 35 -15.04 14.76 15.53
N ASP A 36 -14.58 14.13 16.60
CA ASP A 36 -14.54 12.67 16.79
C ASP A 36 -13.83 11.82 15.71
N THR A 37 -13.09 12.43 14.78
CA THR A 37 -12.19 11.67 13.90
C THR A 37 -11.01 11.12 14.70
N ASN A 38 -10.78 9.81 14.61
CA ASN A 38 -9.60 9.17 15.16
C ASN A 38 -8.50 8.99 14.09
N GLY A 39 -8.81 9.36 12.84
CA GLY A 39 -7.91 9.25 11.69
C GLY A 39 -7.64 7.80 11.36
N CYS A 40 -6.42 7.46 10.96
CA CYS A 40 -6.07 6.06 10.70
C CYS A 40 -5.73 5.30 11.99
N SER A 41 -6.48 5.54 13.07
CA SER A 41 -6.24 4.85 14.32
C SER A 41 -6.71 3.41 14.21
N VAL A 42 -5.87 2.53 14.72
CA VAL A 42 -6.08 1.09 14.75
C VAL A 42 -6.00 0.64 16.20
N PRO A 43 -6.73 -0.41 16.59
CA PRO A 43 -6.53 -1.01 17.89
C PRO A 43 -5.04 -1.27 18.15
N PHE A 44 -4.59 -0.99 19.38
CA PHE A 44 -3.22 -1.20 19.84
C PHE A 44 -2.13 -0.29 19.23
N ASP A 45 -2.51 0.79 18.53
CA ASP A 45 -1.57 1.77 17.97
C ASP A 45 -0.45 1.08 17.16
N LEU A 46 -0.83 0.09 16.34
CA LEU A 46 0.14 -0.62 15.51
C LEU A 46 0.80 0.40 14.55
N PRO A 47 2.10 0.24 14.25
CA PRO A 47 2.84 1.09 13.34
C PRO A 47 2.38 0.82 11.90
N PHE A 48 1.25 1.38 11.49
CA PHE A 48 0.76 1.19 10.14
C PHE A 48 1.51 2.09 9.15
N PHE A 49 1.82 1.48 8.00
CA PHE A 49 2.48 2.15 6.89
C PHE A 49 1.57 3.24 6.32
N PHE A 50 2.18 4.32 5.83
CA PHE A 50 1.48 5.43 5.19
C PHE A 50 0.43 6.14 6.08
N LYS A 51 0.48 5.99 7.42
CA LYS A 51 -0.47 6.65 8.35
C LYS A 51 -0.66 8.13 8.01
N THR A 52 0.42 8.91 7.94
CA THR A 52 0.36 10.35 7.60
C THR A 52 -0.24 10.61 6.22
N LEU A 53 0.09 9.77 5.23
CA LEU A 53 -0.41 9.92 3.86
C LEU A 53 -1.92 9.58 3.76
N PHE A 54 -2.40 8.63 4.56
CA PHE A 54 -3.79 8.18 4.56
C PHE A 54 -4.68 8.90 5.58
N THR A 55 -4.12 9.63 6.55
CA THR A 55 -4.90 10.36 7.57
C THR A 55 -6.03 11.21 6.98
N PRO A 56 -5.83 11.99 5.90
CA PRO A 56 -6.93 12.73 5.28
C PRO A 56 -8.09 11.82 4.82
N SER A 57 -7.76 10.70 4.18
CA SER A 57 -8.74 9.70 3.73
C SER A 57 -9.45 9.04 4.91
N CYS A 58 -8.72 8.71 5.99
CA CYS A 58 -9.31 8.13 7.19
C CYS A 58 -10.26 9.12 7.89
N ASN A 59 -9.91 10.40 7.99
CA ASN A 59 -10.80 11.43 8.56
C ASN A 59 -12.12 11.56 7.77
N ARG A 60 -12.04 11.50 6.43
CA ARG A 60 -13.24 11.48 5.56
C ARG A 60 -14.10 10.25 5.80
N HIS A 61 -13.46 9.10 5.96
CA HIS A 61 -14.11 7.83 6.25
C HIS A 61 -14.82 7.86 7.62
N ASP A 62 -14.17 8.38 8.66
CA ASP A 62 -14.75 8.55 10.00
C ASP A 62 -16.02 9.42 9.96
N VAL A 63 -15.97 10.55 9.24
CA VAL A 63 -17.15 11.42 9.05
C VAL A 63 -18.24 10.69 8.26
N CYS A 64 -17.87 9.92 7.23
CA CYS A 64 -18.83 9.11 6.46
C CYS A 64 -19.48 8.02 7.32
N TYR A 65 -18.74 7.38 8.22
CA TYR A 65 -19.26 6.37 9.14
C TYR A 65 -20.20 6.95 10.20
N SER A 66 -19.91 8.19 10.65
CA SER A 66 -20.70 8.87 11.66
C SER A 66 -21.96 9.52 11.09
N CYS A 67 -21.89 10.01 9.84
CA CYS A 67 -22.96 10.82 9.24
C CYS A 67 -23.66 10.18 8.04
N GLY A 68 -23.11 9.12 7.46
CA GLY A 68 -23.60 8.55 6.20
C GLY A 68 -25.08 8.18 6.22
N VAL A 69 -25.60 7.76 7.38
CA VAL A 69 -27.01 7.38 7.56
C VAL A 69 -27.98 8.54 7.28
N ASP A 70 -27.68 9.77 7.69
CA ASP A 70 -28.51 10.96 7.43
C ASP A 70 -28.56 11.33 5.93
N TYR A 71 -27.53 10.91 5.19
CA TYR A 71 -27.37 11.20 3.77
C TYR A 71 -27.70 10.01 2.87
N ASN A 72 -28.24 8.91 3.42
CA ASN A 72 -28.49 7.66 2.71
C ASN A 72 -27.23 7.07 2.03
N ILE A 73 -26.05 7.28 2.62
CA ILE A 73 -24.77 6.74 2.17
C ILE A 73 -24.47 5.47 2.94
N SER A 74 -24.47 4.32 2.26
CA SER A 74 -24.18 3.03 2.88
C SER A 74 -22.71 2.91 3.33
N LYS A 75 -22.44 2.03 4.30
CA LYS A 75 -21.09 1.62 4.69
C LYS A 75 -20.23 1.24 3.48
N ASP A 76 -20.76 0.41 2.58
CA ASP A 76 -20.05 -0.04 1.37
C ASP A 76 -19.64 1.15 0.48
N HIS A 77 -20.48 2.18 0.39
CA HIS A 77 -20.12 3.41 -0.33
C HIS A 77 -18.98 4.14 0.39
N CYS A 78 -19.06 4.33 1.72
CA CYS A 78 -17.98 4.92 2.50
C CYS A 78 -16.65 4.17 2.33
N ASP A 79 -16.66 2.83 2.41
CA ASP A 79 -15.46 2.01 2.31
C ASP A 79 -14.82 2.09 0.91
N LYS A 80 -15.65 2.06 -0.15
CA LYS A 80 -15.15 2.23 -1.53
C LYS A 80 -14.57 3.61 -1.77
N ALA A 81 -15.20 4.65 -1.22
CA ALA A 81 -14.68 6.00 -1.28
C ALA A 81 -13.33 6.10 -0.57
N PHE A 82 -13.22 5.49 0.62
CA PHE A 82 -11.97 5.41 1.37
C PHE A 82 -10.85 4.69 0.60
N GLN A 83 -11.15 3.55 -0.06
CA GLN A 83 -10.20 2.88 -0.94
C GLN A 83 -9.75 3.80 -2.10
N GLY A 84 -10.72 4.48 -2.72
CA GLY A 84 -10.48 5.44 -3.80
C GLY A 84 -9.54 6.57 -3.36
N ASP A 85 -9.80 7.17 -2.21
CA ASP A 85 -9.04 8.29 -1.66
C ASP A 85 -7.61 7.88 -1.27
N THR A 86 -7.44 6.76 -0.57
CA THR A 86 -6.11 6.26 -0.19
C THR A 86 -5.28 5.87 -1.42
N SER A 87 -5.91 5.23 -2.41
CA SER A 87 -5.28 4.94 -3.70
C SER A 87 -4.90 6.21 -4.46
N ALA A 88 -5.76 7.24 -4.47
CA ALA A 88 -5.47 8.53 -5.09
C ALA A 88 -4.29 9.23 -4.40
N ALA A 89 -4.22 9.18 -3.07
CA ALA A 89 -3.09 9.71 -2.30
C ALA A 89 -1.77 9.05 -2.71
N CYS A 90 -1.74 7.71 -2.86
CA CYS A 90 -0.56 6.98 -3.36
C CYS A 90 -0.10 7.47 -4.74
N ARG A 91 -1.03 7.62 -5.69
CA ARG A 91 -0.71 8.04 -7.07
C ARG A 91 -0.21 9.49 -7.11
N SER A 92 -0.86 10.37 -6.35
CA SER A 92 -0.46 11.78 -6.23
C SER A 92 0.94 11.89 -5.64
N HIS A 93 1.21 11.17 -4.55
CA HIS A 93 2.52 11.11 -3.93
C HIS A 93 3.60 10.63 -4.91
N TYR A 94 3.33 9.58 -5.68
CA TYR A 94 4.25 9.07 -6.70
C TYR A 94 4.53 10.07 -7.83
N LEU A 95 3.51 10.78 -8.33
CA LEU A 95 3.68 11.79 -9.38
C LEU A 95 4.50 12.99 -8.89
N ASN A 96 4.26 13.42 -7.64
CA ASN A 96 4.86 14.62 -7.06
C ASN A 96 6.21 14.35 -6.39
N SER A 97 6.59 13.08 -6.21
CA SER A 97 7.88 12.71 -5.61
C SER A 97 9.04 13.32 -6.41
N PRO A 98 9.98 14.05 -5.79
CA PRO A 98 11.09 14.66 -6.50
C PRO A 98 11.96 13.59 -7.19
N PRO A 99 12.60 13.91 -8.34
CA PRO A 99 13.65 13.06 -8.89
C PRO A 99 14.78 12.87 -7.87
N THR A 100 15.41 11.70 -7.87
CA THR A 100 16.56 11.44 -7.00
C THR A 100 17.69 12.44 -7.30
N VAL A 101 18.27 13.03 -6.26
CA VAL A 101 19.31 14.07 -6.32
C VAL A 101 20.45 13.64 -7.26
N GLY A 102 20.78 14.48 -8.24
CA GLY A 102 21.87 14.23 -9.21
C GLY A 102 21.44 14.05 -10.66
N GLN A 103 20.14 14.04 -10.95
CA GLN A 103 19.61 14.04 -12.32
C GLN A 103 18.63 15.19 -12.46
N THR A 104 18.89 16.18 -13.32
CA THR A 104 17.85 16.73 -14.23
C THR A 104 18.38 17.90 -15.06
N THR A 105 18.60 17.64 -16.34
CA THR A 105 18.27 18.62 -17.38
C THR A 105 16.75 18.64 -17.56
N SER A 106 16.19 19.71 -18.13
CA SER A 106 14.75 19.84 -18.39
C SER A 106 14.17 18.69 -19.24
N SER A 107 14.95 18.17 -20.18
CA SER A 107 14.60 17.03 -21.03
C SER A 107 14.39 15.74 -20.23
N HIS A 108 15.27 15.47 -19.25
CA HIS A 108 15.16 14.26 -18.41
C HIS A 108 13.92 14.27 -17.51
N HIS A 109 13.52 15.46 -17.03
CA HIS A 109 12.32 15.60 -16.21
C HIS A 109 11.04 15.21 -16.98
N GLN A 110 10.93 15.62 -18.26
CA GLN A 110 9.79 15.28 -19.10
C GLN A 110 9.70 13.76 -19.35
N GLN A 111 10.82 13.09 -19.58
CA GLN A 111 10.87 11.64 -19.74
C GLN A 111 10.44 10.91 -18.46
N ILE A 112 10.92 11.33 -17.29
CA ILE A 112 10.49 10.77 -16.00
C ILE A 112 8.97 10.90 -15.84
N MET A 113 8.41 12.10 -16.09
CA MET A 113 6.99 12.33 -15.93
C MET A 113 6.14 11.54 -16.93
N SER A 114 6.63 11.39 -18.17
CA SER A 114 5.98 10.53 -19.18
C SER A 114 5.96 9.07 -18.74
N HIS A 115 7.09 8.54 -18.25
CA HIS A 115 7.20 7.18 -17.74
C HIS A 115 6.27 6.93 -16.54
N ARG A 116 6.24 7.85 -15.57
CA ARG A 116 5.34 7.77 -14.40
C ARG A 116 3.87 7.70 -14.81
N LYS A 117 3.46 8.48 -15.83
CA LYS A 117 2.10 8.43 -16.37
C LYS A 117 1.79 7.08 -17.03
N THR A 118 2.74 6.51 -17.77
CA THR A 118 2.61 5.17 -18.36
C THR A 118 2.44 4.10 -17.30
N VAL A 119 3.27 4.12 -16.24
CA VAL A 119 3.16 3.19 -15.10
C VAL A 119 1.75 3.25 -14.48
N LEU A 120 1.27 4.46 -14.16
CA LEU A 120 -0.06 4.64 -13.57
C LEU A 120 -1.19 4.17 -14.49
N TYR A 121 -1.08 4.45 -15.78
CA TYR A 121 -2.04 3.96 -16.77
C TYR A 121 -2.09 2.42 -16.78
N LEU A 122 -0.94 1.75 -16.79
CA LEU A 122 -0.87 0.28 -16.81
C LEU A 122 -1.43 -0.33 -15.52
N ILE A 123 -1.08 0.23 -14.36
CA ILE A 123 -1.62 -0.21 -13.06
C ILE A 123 -3.15 -0.07 -13.05
N ASN A 124 -3.68 1.10 -13.44
CA ASN A 124 -5.13 1.34 -13.47
C ASN A 124 -5.85 0.39 -14.40
N LYS A 125 -5.34 0.26 -15.63
CA LYS A 125 -5.96 -0.59 -16.66
C LYS A 125 -5.99 -2.07 -16.28
N HIS A 126 -5.04 -2.52 -15.47
CA HIS A 126 -4.88 -3.92 -15.13
C HIS A 126 -5.04 -4.20 -13.63
N TYR A 127 -5.65 -3.29 -12.86
CA TYR A 127 -5.68 -3.36 -11.39
C TYR A 127 -6.28 -4.68 -10.87
N GLU A 128 -7.30 -5.22 -11.54
CA GLU A 128 -7.88 -6.54 -11.21
C GLU A 128 -6.84 -7.68 -11.20
N LYS A 129 -5.81 -7.63 -12.05
CA LYS A 129 -4.73 -8.63 -12.04
C LYS A 129 -3.92 -8.54 -10.75
N PHE A 130 -3.63 -7.33 -10.28
CA PHE A 130 -2.92 -7.07 -9.03
C PHE A 130 -3.77 -7.52 -7.83
N GLN A 131 -5.04 -7.12 -7.76
CA GLN A 131 -5.97 -7.56 -6.72
C GLN A 131 -6.14 -9.08 -6.69
N SER A 132 -6.15 -9.75 -7.84
CA SER A 132 -6.25 -11.21 -7.89
C SER A 132 -5.07 -11.92 -7.20
N VAL A 133 -3.87 -11.31 -7.20
CA VAL A 133 -2.73 -11.81 -6.43
C VAL A 133 -3.03 -11.69 -4.95
N LEU A 134 -3.48 -10.52 -4.50
CA LEU A 134 -3.84 -10.27 -3.11
C LEU A 134 -4.88 -11.28 -2.61
N SER A 135 -5.98 -11.47 -3.34
CA SER A 135 -7.05 -12.40 -2.94
C SER A 135 -6.58 -13.86 -2.89
N ARG A 136 -5.85 -14.34 -3.91
CA ARG A 136 -5.32 -15.73 -3.92
C ARG A 136 -4.33 -15.95 -2.80
N SER A 137 -3.50 -14.94 -2.56
CA SER A 137 -2.58 -14.91 -1.45
C SER A 137 -3.39 -15.03 -0.17
N MET A 138 -4.30 -14.10 0.16
CA MET A 138 -5.11 -14.11 1.38
C MET A 138 -5.77 -15.45 1.72
N VAL A 139 -6.37 -16.13 0.74
CA VAL A 139 -6.99 -17.46 0.96
C VAL A 139 -5.99 -18.45 1.55
N LYS A 140 -4.78 -18.55 0.98
CA LYS A 140 -3.72 -19.42 1.51
C LYS A 140 -3.29 -19.00 2.91
N TYR A 141 -3.30 -17.70 3.19
CA TYR A 141 -2.88 -17.17 4.49
C TYR A 141 -3.89 -17.47 5.59
N ILE A 142 -5.19 -17.40 5.31
CA ILE A 142 -6.23 -17.78 6.27
C ILE A 142 -6.06 -19.24 6.73
N GLU A 143 -5.67 -20.13 5.81
CA GLU A 143 -5.39 -21.55 6.14
C GLU A 143 -4.15 -21.72 7.03
N LEU A 144 -3.11 -20.90 6.84
CA LEU A 144 -1.83 -21.03 7.53
C LEU A 144 -1.76 -20.30 8.88
N PHE A 145 -2.64 -19.32 9.11
CA PHE A 145 -2.63 -18.44 10.28
C PHE A 145 -2.65 -19.19 11.62
N GLN A 146 -3.18 -20.41 11.64
CA GLN A 146 -3.24 -21.24 12.87
C GLN A 146 -1.87 -21.77 13.34
N THR A 147 -0.83 -21.73 12.49
CA THR A 147 0.41 -22.50 12.72
C THR A 147 1.70 -21.68 12.78
N MET A 148 1.67 -20.39 12.41
CA MET A 148 2.87 -19.56 12.27
C MET A 148 2.91 -18.38 13.24
N GLU A 149 4.12 -17.90 13.55
CA GLU A 149 4.30 -16.63 14.25
C GLU A 149 3.86 -15.45 13.37
N LEU A 150 2.94 -14.64 13.88
CA LEU A 150 2.22 -13.59 13.16
C LEU A 150 3.12 -12.54 12.48
N ASP A 151 4.24 -12.18 13.11
CA ASP A 151 5.16 -11.13 12.65
C ASP A 151 5.95 -11.56 11.41
N ARG A 152 6.62 -12.72 11.47
CA ARG A 152 7.33 -13.29 10.31
C ARG A 152 6.37 -13.55 9.15
N PHE A 153 5.13 -13.92 9.49
CA PHE A 153 4.08 -14.20 8.54
C PHE A 153 3.62 -12.95 7.76
N ILE A 154 3.35 -11.84 8.44
CA ILE A 154 2.93 -10.58 7.79
C ILE A 154 3.99 -10.09 6.79
N ILE A 155 5.27 -10.14 7.18
CA ILE A 155 6.37 -9.68 6.32
C ILE A 155 6.50 -10.57 5.08
N GLN A 156 6.47 -11.90 5.25
CA GLN A 156 6.54 -12.83 4.12
C GLN A 156 5.34 -12.71 3.18
N TYR A 157 4.15 -12.46 3.73
CA TYR A 157 2.95 -12.22 2.96
C TYR A 157 3.08 -10.98 2.08
N GLN A 158 3.45 -9.85 2.69
CA GLN A 158 3.66 -8.59 1.99
C GLN A 158 4.68 -8.78 0.86
N ASP A 159 5.86 -9.31 1.18
CA ASP A 159 6.92 -9.49 0.18
C ASP A 159 6.47 -10.38 -0.99
N HIS A 160 5.73 -11.47 -0.70
CA HIS A 160 5.21 -12.34 -1.74
C HIS A 160 4.25 -11.60 -2.69
N VAL A 161 3.31 -10.82 -2.14
CA VAL A 161 2.34 -10.05 -2.96
C VAL A 161 3.07 -8.98 -3.78
N ILE A 162 3.96 -8.22 -3.16
CA ILE A 162 4.71 -7.14 -3.81
C ILE A 162 5.61 -7.67 -4.92
N VAL A 163 6.35 -8.77 -4.72
CA VAL A 163 7.19 -9.38 -5.78
C VAL A 163 6.35 -9.78 -6.99
N ASN A 164 5.18 -10.40 -6.78
CA ASN A 164 4.27 -10.75 -7.87
C ASN A 164 3.71 -9.51 -8.59
N TRP A 165 3.37 -8.45 -7.84
CA TRP A 165 2.93 -7.18 -8.42
C TRP A 165 4.01 -6.54 -9.29
N VAL A 166 5.26 -6.53 -8.82
CA VAL A 166 6.40 -6.02 -9.59
C VAL A 166 6.60 -6.82 -10.88
N GLN A 167 6.50 -8.15 -10.83
CA GLN A 167 6.57 -9.00 -12.02
C GLN A 167 5.44 -8.69 -13.03
N ILE A 168 4.21 -8.50 -12.56
CA ILE A 168 3.08 -8.10 -13.41
C ILE A 168 3.36 -6.75 -14.07
N LEU A 169 3.80 -5.75 -13.31
CA LEU A 169 4.08 -4.42 -13.84
C LEU A 169 5.22 -4.44 -14.86
N ALA A 170 6.32 -5.14 -14.57
CA ALA A 170 7.43 -5.31 -15.50
C ALA A 170 6.93 -5.90 -16.82
N ASN A 171 6.17 -7.00 -16.77
CA ASN A 171 5.59 -7.62 -17.95
C ASN A 171 4.72 -6.67 -18.78
N LEU A 172 3.89 -5.85 -18.12
CA LEU A 172 3.03 -4.87 -18.78
C LEU A 172 3.84 -3.75 -19.46
N LEU A 173 4.90 -3.27 -18.81
CA LEU A 173 5.78 -2.24 -19.37
C LEU A 173 6.47 -2.73 -20.64
N SER A 174 7.08 -3.93 -20.61
CA SER A 174 7.70 -4.52 -21.80
C SER A 174 6.71 -4.65 -22.96
N GLN A 175 5.49 -5.13 -22.71
CA GLN A 175 4.46 -5.25 -23.74
C GLN A 175 4.04 -3.89 -24.32
N HIS A 176 3.94 -2.85 -23.49
CA HIS A 176 3.54 -1.52 -23.93
C HIS A 176 4.59 -0.88 -24.86
N ASN A 177 5.88 -1.02 -24.56
CA ASN A 177 6.93 -0.42 -25.39
C ASN A 177 7.06 -1.07 -26.77
N HIS A 178 6.74 -2.37 -26.89
CA HIS A 178 6.67 -3.03 -28.19
C HIS A 178 5.55 -2.47 -29.08
N MET A 179 4.50 -1.87 -28.51
CA MET A 179 3.40 -1.27 -29.29
C MET A 179 3.66 0.20 -29.66
N ALA A 180 4.43 0.93 -28.86
CA ALA A 180 4.68 2.36 -29.07
C ALA A 180 5.65 2.66 -30.23
N TYR A 181 6.42 1.67 -30.69
CA TYR A 181 7.34 1.79 -31.82
C TYR A 181 7.10 0.69 -32.87
N PRO A 182 6.16 0.87 -33.82
CA PRO A 182 6.31 0.25 -35.12
C PRO A 182 7.43 1.00 -35.84
N THR A 183 8.68 0.56 -35.65
CA THR A 183 9.80 1.12 -36.40
C THR A 183 9.48 1.01 -37.88
N GLN A 184 9.53 2.15 -38.57
CA GLN A 184 9.47 2.32 -40.01
C GLN A 184 10.74 1.76 -40.69
N GLN A 185 11.27 0.66 -40.17
CA GLN A 185 12.42 -0.11 -40.66
C GLN A 185 11.97 -1.54 -40.92
N ASN A 186 11.16 -1.74 -41.97
CA ASN A 186 11.10 -3.01 -42.69
C ASN A 186 10.36 -2.83 -44.03
N LYS A 187 11.02 -2.12 -44.95
CA LYS A 187 10.77 -2.29 -46.40
C LYS A 187 11.92 -3.02 -47.11
N VAL A 188 12.98 -3.42 -46.38
CA VAL A 188 14.17 -4.07 -46.94
C VAL A 188 14.37 -5.51 -46.41
N LEU A 189 13.62 -5.93 -45.39
CA LEU A 189 13.80 -7.23 -44.73
C LEU A 189 12.68 -8.24 -45.04
N THR A 190 11.96 -8.03 -46.14
CA THR A 190 10.96 -8.97 -46.64
C THR A 190 11.59 -10.17 -47.37
N ASN A 191 12.90 -10.12 -47.66
CA ASN A 191 13.62 -11.20 -48.36
C ASN A 191 14.58 -12.02 -47.48
N PHE A 192 14.70 -11.72 -46.18
CA PHE A 192 15.63 -12.45 -45.29
C PHE A 192 14.93 -13.42 -44.32
N PHE A 193 13.59 -13.45 -44.29
CA PHE A 193 12.81 -14.23 -43.33
C PHE A 193 12.18 -15.51 -43.89
N GLN A 194 12.47 -15.92 -45.13
CA GLN A 194 11.97 -17.21 -45.66
C GLN A 194 12.82 -18.42 -45.25
N ASP A 195 14.05 -18.25 -44.77
CA ASP A 195 14.97 -19.37 -44.47
C ASP A 195 15.16 -19.69 -42.98
N ILE A 196 14.36 -19.13 -42.07
CA ILE A 196 14.35 -19.53 -40.65
C ILE A 196 12.96 -20.03 -40.24
N ILE A 197 12.46 -21.01 -41.00
CA ILE A 197 11.40 -21.90 -40.52
C ILE A 197 12.06 -22.93 -39.61
N GLN A 198 12.24 -22.56 -38.35
CA GLN A 198 12.00 -23.39 -37.16
C GLN A 198 12.10 -22.48 -35.93
N PRO A 199 10.99 -22.18 -35.23
CA PRO A 199 11.06 -21.45 -33.97
C PRO A 199 11.69 -22.36 -32.92
N LYS A 200 12.92 -22.04 -32.49
CA LYS A 200 13.39 -22.47 -31.17
C LYS A 200 12.37 -21.96 -30.16
N ARG A 201 11.66 -22.88 -29.49
CA ARG A 201 10.74 -22.58 -28.38
C ARG A 201 11.38 -21.57 -27.43
N THR A 202 10.96 -20.32 -27.48
CA THR A 202 11.07 -19.44 -26.33
C THR A 202 10.10 -19.99 -25.29
N VAL A 203 10.65 -20.41 -24.15
CA VAL A 203 9.84 -20.83 -23.00
C VAL A 203 8.98 -19.62 -22.62
N PRO A 204 7.64 -19.69 -22.71
CA PRO A 204 6.81 -18.59 -22.28
C PRO A 204 6.98 -18.44 -20.77
N CYS A 205 7.48 -17.28 -20.33
CA CYS A 205 7.54 -16.94 -18.92
C CYS A 205 6.09 -16.87 -18.42
N ILE A 206 5.66 -17.93 -17.76
CA ILE A 206 4.43 -18.04 -16.97
C ILE A 206 3.12 -17.99 -17.81
N ASP A 207 2.56 -19.17 -18.11
CA ASP A 207 1.15 -19.30 -18.52
C ASP A 207 0.26 -19.40 -17.27
N ILE A 208 -0.12 -18.25 -16.68
CA ILE A 208 -1.22 -18.21 -15.69
C ILE A 208 -2.54 -18.22 -16.46
N LYS A 209 -2.88 -19.37 -17.04
CA LYS A 209 -4.28 -19.69 -17.38
C LYS A 209 -4.85 -20.61 -16.31
N HIS A 210 -5.22 -20.02 -15.17
CA HIS A 210 -6.10 -20.69 -14.22
C HIS A 210 -7.46 -19.98 -14.17
N LYS A 211 -8.49 -20.75 -14.50
CA LYS A 211 -9.90 -20.35 -14.55
C LYS A 211 -10.35 -19.90 -13.16
N THR A 212 -10.53 -18.60 -12.98
CA THR A 212 -11.12 -17.99 -11.78
C THR A 212 -12.58 -18.46 -11.67
N ARG A 213 -12.86 -19.38 -10.74
CA ARG A 213 -14.23 -19.63 -10.27
C ARG A 213 -14.59 -18.51 -9.30
N SER A 214 -15.49 -17.62 -9.73
CA SER A 214 -16.20 -16.73 -8.82
C SER A 214 -17.17 -17.57 -7.98
N LYS A 215 -16.80 -17.86 -6.74
CA LYS A 215 -17.68 -18.29 -5.62
C LYS A 215 -16.80 -18.74 -4.44
N ASN A 216 -16.00 -17.82 -3.92
CA ASN A 216 -15.40 -17.99 -2.60
C ASN A 216 -15.90 -16.81 -1.74
N SER A 217 -17.16 -16.85 -1.31
CA SER A 217 -17.51 -16.08 -0.10
C SER A 217 -16.89 -16.84 1.06
N ILE A 218 -15.74 -16.36 1.51
CA ILE A 218 -15.19 -16.79 2.80
C ILE A 218 -16.28 -16.46 3.84
N ASP A 219 -16.63 -17.43 4.69
CA ASP A 219 -17.54 -17.22 5.81
C ASP A 219 -16.80 -16.39 6.87
N PHE A 220 -16.87 -15.06 6.74
CA PHE A 220 -16.06 -14.12 7.51
C PHE A 220 -16.49 -14.00 8.97
N LEU A 221 -17.75 -14.27 9.30
CA LEU A 221 -18.21 -14.39 10.69
C LEU A 221 -17.43 -15.48 11.43
N LYS A 222 -17.15 -16.60 10.74
CA LYS A 222 -16.31 -17.68 11.27
C LYS A 222 -14.84 -17.26 11.40
N PHE A 223 -14.33 -16.40 10.50
CA PHE A 223 -12.97 -15.87 10.58
C PHE A 223 -12.78 -14.95 11.79
N GLU A 224 -13.68 -13.99 11.99
CA GLU A 224 -13.63 -13.06 13.12
C GLU A 224 -13.68 -13.80 14.47
N GLN A 225 -14.62 -14.74 14.61
CA GLN A 225 -14.72 -15.58 15.81
C GLN A 225 -13.44 -16.40 16.05
N ASN A 226 -12.85 -16.95 14.99
CA ASN A 226 -11.59 -17.69 15.10
C ASN A 226 -10.43 -16.78 15.52
N VAL A 227 -10.29 -15.59 14.93
CA VAL A 227 -9.22 -14.64 15.29
C VAL A 227 -9.37 -14.17 16.72
N LEU A 228 -10.57 -13.77 17.16
CA LEU A 228 -10.82 -13.35 18.54
C LEU A 228 -10.49 -14.47 19.54
N SER A 229 -10.91 -15.72 19.25
CA SER A 229 -10.59 -16.87 20.11
C SER A 229 -9.09 -17.21 20.19
N ILE A 230 -8.31 -16.84 19.17
CA ILE A 230 -6.84 -16.98 19.16
C ILE A 230 -6.22 -15.85 19.97
N LEU A 231 -6.68 -14.61 19.77
CA LEU A 231 -6.16 -13.43 20.47
C LEU A 231 -6.39 -13.51 21.99
N GLU A 232 -7.54 -14.05 22.43
CA GLU A 232 -7.84 -14.29 23.85
C GLU A 232 -6.86 -15.27 24.53
N LYS A 233 -6.24 -16.17 23.76
CA LYS A 233 -5.29 -17.17 24.29
C LYS A 233 -3.87 -16.65 24.42
N ILE A 234 -3.55 -15.47 23.86
CA ILE A 234 -2.21 -14.89 23.92
C ILE A 234 -2.10 -14.00 25.17
N PRO A 235 -1.19 -14.29 26.12
CA PRO A 235 -0.98 -13.42 27.27
C PRO A 235 -0.63 -12.00 26.81
N ALA A 236 -1.33 -10.99 27.36
CA ALA A 236 -1.17 -9.59 26.96
C ALA A 236 0.29 -9.08 27.01
N ALA A 237 1.09 -9.61 27.94
CA ALA A 237 2.52 -9.29 28.06
C ALA A 237 3.34 -9.79 26.85
N ILE A 238 3.03 -10.98 26.33
CA ILE A 238 3.67 -11.55 25.14
C ILE A 238 3.25 -10.75 23.91
N PHE A 239 1.96 -10.45 23.79
CA PHE A 239 1.43 -9.64 22.68
C PHE A 239 2.11 -8.25 22.64
N LYS A 240 2.17 -7.55 23.78
CA LYS A 240 2.83 -6.23 23.87
C LYS A 240 4.32 -6.30 23.52
N THR A 241 5.02 -7.36 23.93
CA THR A 241 6.45 -7.54 23.62
C THR A 241 6.68 -7.76 22.13
N LYS A 242 5.92 -8.68 21.51
CA LYS A 242 5.99 -8.93 20.06
C LYS A 242 5.59 -7.69 19.25
N LEU A 243 4.59 -6.95 19.74
CA LEU A 243 4.19 -5.69 19.12
C LEU A 243 5.31 -4.64 19.13
N ASN A 244 6.00 -4.48 20.25
CA ASN A 244 7.13 -3.56 20.32
C ASN A 244 8.30 -3.98 19.42
N GLN A 245 8.55 -5.29 19.28
CA GLN A 245 9.53 -5.81 18.32
C GLN A 245 9.13 -5.47 16.88
N LEU A 246 7.85 -5.68 16.53
CA LEU A 246 7.32 -5.32 15.21
C LEU A 246 7.42 -3.81 14.96
N LYS A 247 7.09 -2.97 15.95
CA LYS A 247 7.33 -1.50 15.89
C LYS A 247 8.77 -1.18 15.55
N ASN A 248 9.73 -1.78 16.24
CA ASN A 248 11.14 -1.50 15.99
C ASN A 248 11.64 -2.01 14.62
N MET A 249 11.01 -3.07 14.07
CA MET A 249 11.29 -3.55 12.71
C MET A 249 10.69 -2.64 11.64
N LEU A 250 9.48 -2.15 11.86
CA LEU A 250 8.73 -1.33 10.91
C LEU A 250 9.14 0.16 10.92
N LEU A 251 9.66 0.67 12.04
CA LEU A 251 10.01 2.08 12.25
C LEU A 251 11.50 2.42 11.98
N GLN A 252 12.28 1.53 11.35
CA GLN A 252 13.64 1.93 10.94
C GLN A 252 13.49 3.02 9.86
N GLY A 253 14.03 4.23 10.07
CA GLY A 253 13.78 5.44 9.26
C GLY A 253 14.24 5.39 7.80
N ASP A 254 14.15 6.52 7.06
CA ASP A 254 14.32 6.71 5.59
C ASP A 254 15.32 5.79 4.83
N ASN A 255 16.42 5.39 5.47
CA ASN A 255 17.34 4.40 4.90
C ASN A 255 16.74 2.98 4.76
N SER A 256 15.64 2.69 5.44
CA SER A 256 14.93 1.40 5.39
C SER A 256 14.12 1.26 4.11
N GLU A 257 13.51 2.34 3.62
CA GLU A 257 12.68 2.28 2.41
C GLU A 257 13.51 1.97 1.18
N THR A 258 14.70 2.59 1.07
CA THR A 258 15.65 2.32 -0.01
C THR A 258 16.14 0.87 0.06
N LYS A 259 16.52 0.40 1.25
CA LYS A 259 16.94 -1.00 1.45
C LYS A 259 15.81 -1.99 1.14
N TYR A 260 14.57 -1.67 1.52
CA TYR A 260 13.41 -2.51 1.24
C TYR A 260 13.14 -2.60 -0.27
N CYS A 261 13.17 -1.47 -0.97
CA CYS A 261 13.09 -1.48 -2.43
C CYS A 261 14.19 -2.36 -3.05
N GLU A 262 15.44 -2.17 -2.64
CA GLU A 262 16.56 -2.93 -3.18
C GLU A 262 16.41 -4.42 -2.93
N LYS A 263 15.93 -4.81 -1.74
CA LYS A 263 15.57 -6.19 -1.43
C LYS A 263 14.52 -6.72 -2.40
N ILE A 264 13.39 -6.04 -2.55
CA ILE A 264 12.31 -6.47 -3.47
C ILE A 264 12.82 -6.59 -4.90
N ARG A 265 13.65 -5.64 -5.36
CA ARG A 265 14.27 -5.70 -6.68
C ARG A 265 15.14 -6.94 -6.84
N ASN A 266 15.98 -7.24 -5.86
CA ASN A 266 16.84 -8.44 -5.87
C ASN A 266 16.00 -9.74 -5.81
N ASP A 267 14.89 -9.75 -5.07
CA ASP A 267 13.97 -10.88 -5.00
C ASP A 267 13.30 -11.12 -6.37
N VAL A 268 12.92 -10.05 -7.08
CA VAL A 268 12.39 -10.14 -8.44
C VAL A 268 13.44 -10.63 -9.42
N ASP A 269 14.65 -10.08 -9.38
CA ASP A 269 15.77 -10.46 -10.26
C ASP A 269 16.18 -11.93 -10.04
N SER A 270 16.12 -12.43 -8.80
CA SER A 270 16.45 -13.83 -8.48
C SER A 270 15.32 -14.81 -8.80
N SER A 271 14.06 -14.38 -8.70
CA SER A 271 12.89 -15.22 -9.04
C SER A 271 12.67 -15.40 -10.54
N THR A 272 13.22 -14.50 -11.37
CA THR A 272 13.02 -14.52 -12.81
C THR A 272 14.13 -15.33 -13.50
N MET A 273 13.81 -16.58 -13.87
CA MET A 273 14.65 -17.36 -14.81
C MET A 273 14.71 -16.74 -16.23
N CYS A 274 13.90 -15.71 -16.50
CA CYS A 274 13.87 -15.01 -17.77
C CYS A 274 14.81 -13.79 -17.73
N ALA A 275 16.08 -14.03 -18.03
CA ALA A 275 17.08 -13.00 -18.18
C ALA A 275 16.68 -11.96 -19.25
N LYS A 276 16.90 -10.68 -18.92
CA LYS A 276 16.78 -9.46 -19.77
C LYS A 276 15.41 -8.77 -19.81
N PHE A 277 14.81 -8.50 -18.65
CA PHE A 277 13.95 -7.31 -18.56
C PHE A 277 14.82 -6.05 -18.65
N GLN A 278 14.82 -5.43 -19.82
CA GLN A 278 15.70 -4.30 -20.12
C GLN A 278 15.17 -2.97 -19.55
N GLU A 279 13.88 -2.92 -19.20
CA GLU A 279 13.34 -1.86 -18.36
C GLU A 279 13.33 -2.27 -16.91
N ARG A 280 14.20 -1.63 -16.14
CA ARG A 280 14.31 -1.85 -14.71
C ARG A 280 13.21 -1.06 -14.01
N ILE A 281 12.36 -1.79 -13.28
CA ILE A 281 11.43 -1.19 -12.33
C ILE A 281 12.22 -0.33 -11.35
N THR A 282 11.82 0.93 -11.19
CA THR A 282 12.50 1.88 -10.30
C THR A 282 12.02 1.73 -8.86
N CYS A 283 12.81 2.24 -7.90
CA CYS A 283 12.36 2.22 -6.51
C CYS A 283 11.09 3.02 -6.26
N ASN A 284 10.86 4.10 -7.00
CA ASN A 284 9.63 4.86 -6.89
C ASN A 284 8.40 4.02 -7.31
N GLU A 285 8.55 3.15 -8.32
CA GLU A 285 7.49 2.25 -8.76
C GLU A 285 7.20 1.16 -7.72
N ILE A 286 8.25 0.60 -7.09
CA ILE A 286 8.06 -0.34 -5.97
C ILE A 286 7.36 0.36 -4.80
N LYS A 287 7.77 1.58 -4.43
CA LYS A 287 7.10 2.37 -3.39
C LYS A 287 5.62 2.62 -3.71
N LEU A 288 5.30 2.94 -4.97
CA LEU A 288 3.91 3.07 -5.42
C LEU A 288 3.13 1.76 -5.23
N LEU A 289 3.68 0.63 -5.65
CA LEU A 289 3.02 -0.68 -5.51
C LEU A 289 2.81 -1.05 -4.03
N VAL A 290 3.80 -0.76 -3.18
CA VAL A 290 3.68 -0.96 -1.73
C VAL A 290 2.59 -0.07 -1.14
N CYS A 291 2.53 1.21 -1.52
CA CYS A 291 1.46 2.12 -1.08
C CYS A 291 0.07 1.61 -1.50
N LEU A 292 -0.09 1.18 -2.75
CA LEU A 292 -1.36 0.62 -3.25
C LEU A 292 -1.74 -0.69 -2.55
N PHE A 293 -0.76 -1.57 -2.27
CA PHE A 293 -1.00 -2.77 -1.47
C PHE A 293 -1.55 -2.41 -0.08
N PHE A 294 -0.96 -1.41 0.59
CA PHE A 294 -1.48 -0.98 1.89
C PHE A 294 -2.84 -0.30 1.77
N SER A 295 -3.12 0.48 0.72
CA SER A 295 -4.47 1.00 0.45
C SER A 295 -5.50 -0.15 0.37
N ASP A 296 -5.20 -1.24 -0.32
CA ASP A 296 -6.08 -2.43 -0.37
C ASP A 296 -6.19 -3.12 1.00
N VAL A 297 -5.09 -3.26 1.76
CA VAL A 297 -5.12 -3.86 3.11
C VAL A 297 -5.98 -3.02 4.06
N TYR A 298 -5.87 -1.70 4.00
CA TYR A 298 -6.70 -0.77 4.77
C TYR A 298 -8.17 -0.90 4.39
N TYR A 299 -8.48 -0.91 3.09
CA TYR A 299 -9.84 -1.14 2.60
C TYR A 299 -10.42 -2.46 3.12
N LEU A 300 -9.67 -3.56 3.00
CA LEU A 300 -10.11 -4.86 3.50
C LEU A 300 -10.32 -4.85 5.01
N ALA A 301 -9.50 -4.13 5.77
CA ALA A 301 -9.69 -4.00 7.21
C ALA A 301 -11.01 -3.29 7.56
N VAL A 302 -11.32 -2.16 6.90
CA VAL A 302 -12.59 -1.44 7.17
C VAL A 302 -13.81 -2.18 6.59
N GLU A 303 -13.65 -2.85 5.45
CA GLU A 303 -14.71 -3.67 4.85
C GLU A 303 -15.11 -4.79 5.82
N LEU A 304 -14.12 -5.49 6.40
CA LEU A 304 -14.32 -6.64 7.28
C LEU A 304 -14.72 -6.26 8.70
N PHE A 305 -14.07 -5.25 9.30
CA PHE A 305 -14.23 -4.94 10.73
C PHE A 305 -14.99 -3.64 10.99
N GLY A 306 -15.28 -2.84 9.97
CA GLY A 306 -15.91 -1.54 10.13
C GLY A 306 -17.42 -1.60 10.43
N TYR A 307 -18.05 -2.77 10.39
CA TYR A 307 -19.52 -2.85 10.57
C TYR A 307 -19.97 -2.37 11.95
N SER A 308 -19.21 -2.69 13.00
CA SER A 308 -19.49 -2.21 14.36
C SER A 308 -19.23 -0.72 14.54
N SER A 309 -18.47 -0.11 13.64
CA SER A 309 -18.08 1.31 13.69
C SER A 309 -18.94 2.19 12.80
N TYR A 310 -19.72 1.62 11.88
CA TYR A 310 -20.69 2.37 11.09
C TYR A 310 -21.93 2.65 11.93
N HIS A 311 -22.25 3.92 12.18
CA HIS A 311 -23.32 4.29 13.09
C HIS A 311 -24.70 4.10 12.44
N ASN A 312 -25.65 3.58 13.23
CA ASN A 312 -27.05 3.46 12.82
C ASN A 312 -27.86 4.75 13.07
N GLU A 313 -27.29 5.68 13.82
CA GLU A 313 -27.83 7.01 14.11
C GLU A 313 -26.73 8.02 13.83
N ALA A 314 -27.09 9.15 13.21
CA ALA A 314 -26.10 10.16 12.89
C ALA A 314 -25.63 10.93 14.13
N GLU A 315 -24.36 11.32 14.12
CA GLU A 315 -23.81 12.18 15.16
C GLU A 315 -24.37 13.61 15.10
N PHE A 316 -24.34 14.32 16.24
CA PHE A 316 -24.95 15.64 16.36
C PHE A 316 -24.37 16.70 15.40
N TYR A 317 -23.13 16.52 14.95
CA TYR A 317 -22.44 17.44 14.04
C TYR A 317 -22.74 17.17 12.56
N CYS A 318 -23.56 16.19 12.22
CA CYS A 318 -23.79 15.79 10.82
C CYS A 318 -24.51 16.86 9.97
N ASN A 319 -25.11 17.87 10.61
CA ASN A 319 -25.70 19.04 9.96
C ASN A 319 -24.71 20.20 9.71
N GLU A 320 -23.46 20.06 10.15
CA GLU A 320 -22.44 21.10 9.98
C GLU A 320 -21.99 21.23 8.53
N SER A 321 -21.72 22.46 8.10
CA SER A 321 -21.43 22.78 6.68
C SER A 321 -20.20 22.08 6.11
N PHE A 322 -19.27 21.62 6.94
CA PHE A 322 -18.07 20.92 6.49
C PHE A 322 -18.35 19.47 6.09
N VAL A 323 -19.39 18.84 6.65
CA VAL A 323 -19.68 17.41 6.48
C VAL A 323 -19.87 17.07 5.01
N HIS A 324 -20.61 17.89 4.26
CA HIS A 324 -20.81 17.70 2.82
C HIS A 324 -19.52 17.68 1.98
N LYS A 325 -18.41 18.28 2.47
CA LYS A 325 -17.10 18.25 1.79
C LYS A 325 -16.28 17.00 2.13
N CYS A 326 -16.72 16.25 3.14
CA CYS A 326 -16.09 15.03 3.63
C CYS A 326 -16.80 13.77 3.14
N LEU A 327 -18.08 13.88 2.82
CA LEU A 327 -18.85 12.78 2.24
C LEU A 327 -18.42 12.48 0.80
N PRO A 328 -18.53 11.21 0.37
CA PRO A 328 -18.28 10.84 -1.02
C PRO A 328 -19.27 11.55 -1.97
N ALA A 329 -18.80 11.84 -3.18
CA ALA A 329 -19.65 12.37 -4.24
C ALA A 329 -20.60 11.27 -4.77
N PHE A 330 -21.83 11.67 -5.09
CA PHE A 330 -22.86 10.80 -5.67
C PHE A 330 -22.70 10.56 -7.17
#